data_AF-A0A2E5IEG7-F1
#
_entry.id   AF-A0A2E5IEG7-F1
#
_cell.length_a   1.000
_cell.length_b   1.000
_cell.length_c   1.000
_cell.angle_alpha   90.00
_cell.angle_beta   90.00
_cell.angle_gamma   90.00
#
_symmetry.space_group_name_H-M   'P 1'
#
loop_
_entity.id
_entity.type
_entity.pdbx_description
1 polymer ?
#
loop_
_entity_poly.entity_id
_entity_poly.type
_entity_poly.pdbx_seq_one_letter_code
_entity_poly.pdbx_strand_id
1 'polypeptide(L)'
;MNHWLMKSELDVYPYSQLVADGWTHWDGVRNYQARNMMRDAMKVGDLVLFYHSNTKPPHVAGVARVTREGYGDFTSWDASSKYFDEKSTADNPRWFMVDIEPVCELTMVPLQDMKDNPNLEGMPLLQRGQRLSVQPVTEEQFAEVLRMAGVDAADL
;
A
#
# COMPACT_ATOMS: atom_id res chain seq x y z
N MET A 1 -9.85 -6.66 11.51
CA MET A 1 -8.79 -6.63 10.48
C MET A 1 -9.04 -5.38 9.67
N ASN A 2 -8.03 -4.53 9.50
CA ASN A 2 -8.17 -3.32 8.69
C ASN A 2 -7.76 -3.60 7.24
N HIS A 3 -8.22 -2.74 6.34
CA HIS A 3 -7.86 -2.78 4.93
C HIS A 3 -7.17 -1.49 4.52
N TRP A 4 -6.19 -1.64 3.65
CA TRP A 4 -5.32 -0.54 3.24
C TRP A 4 -5.15 -0.54 1.72
N LEU A 5 -4.73 0.60 1.18
CA LEU A 5 -4.19 0.71 -0.17
C LEU A 5 -2.79 1.29 -0.08
N MET A 6 -1.83 0.63 -0.72
CA MET A 6 -0.42 1.03 -0.76
C MET A 6 0.04 1.17 -2.21
N LYS A 7 0.57 2.35 -2.55
CA LYS A 7 0.98 2.69 -3.92
C LYS A 7 2.45 2.38 -4.13
N SER A 8 2.74 1.70 -5.23
CA SER A 8 4.09 1.54 -5.78
C SER A 8 4.09 1.92 -7.26
N GLU A 9 5.24 2.28 -7.80
CA GLU A 9 5.40 2.52 -9.24
C GLU A 9 5.87 1.23 -9.93
N LEU A 10 5.33 0.96 -11.12
CA LEU A 10 5.53 -0.31 -11.82
C LEU A 10 7.00 -0.58 -12.17
N ASP A 11 7.78 0.47 -12.40
CA ASP A 11 9.21 0.45 -12.72
C ASP A 11 10.11 0.46 -11.47
N VAL A 12 9.55 0.71 -10.29
CA VAL A 12 10.28 0.72 -9.02
C VAL A 12 10.13 -0.61 -8.28
N TYR A 13 8.88 -1.02 -8.03
CA TYR A 13 8.61 -2.26 -7.29
C TYR A 13 7.20 -2.79 -7.65
N PRO A 14 7.07 -3.57 -8.73
CA PRO A 14 5.78 -4.13 -9.16
C PRO A 14 5.33 -5.27 -8.24
N TYR A 15 4.03 -5.59 -8.25
CA TYR A 15 3.47 -6.70 -7.48
C TYR A 15 4.13 -8.05 -7.80
N SER A 16 4.48 -8.29 -9.06
CA SER A 16 5.20 -9.50 -9.47
C SER A 16 6.58 -9.63 -8.81
N GLN A 17 7.23 -8.52 -8.47
CA GLN A 17 8.47 -8.53 -7.69
C GLN A 17 8.21 -8.93 -6.24
N LEU A 18 7.14 -8.42 -5.62
CA LEU A 18 6.72 -8.87 -4.29
C LEU A 18 6.42 -10.38 -4.27
N VAL A 19 5.79 -10.91 -5.32
CA VAL A 19 5.56 -12.35 -5.49
C VAL A 19 6.87 -13.12 -5.57
N ALA A 20 7.85 -12.62 -6.35
CA ALA A 20 9.15 -13.26 -6.49
C ALA A 20 9.98 -13.23 -5.20
N ASP A 21 9.94 -12.12 -4.46
CA ASP A 21 10.69 -11.94 -3.21
C ASP A 21 10.02 -12.64 -2.01
N GLY A 22 8.72 -12.88 -2.10
CA GLY A 22 7.90 -13.51 -1.07
C GLY A 22 7.56 -12.60 0.11
N TRP A 23 8.32 -11.53 0.35
CA TRP A 23 7.98 -10.45 1.27
C TRP A 23 8.90 -9.24 1.02
N THR A 24 8.56 -8.08 1.58
CA THR A 24 9.43 -6.90 1.58
C THR A 24 9.16 -5.97 2.75
N HIS A 25 10.11 -5.08 3.04
CA HIS A 25 9.88 -3.91 3.86
C HIS A 25 9.31 -2.77 3.00
N TRP A 26 8.22 -2.15 3.44
CA TRP A 26 7.58 -1.07 2.70
C TRP A 26 8.18 0.30 3.04
N ASP A 27 9.41 0.53 2.58
CA ASP A 27 10.18 1.74 2.88
C ASP A 27 9.75 2.98 2.08
N GLY A 28 10.47 4.09 2.29
CA GLY A 28 10.41 5.24 1.39
C GLY A 28 9.18 6.15 1.57
N VAL A 29 8.30 5.85 2.52
CA VAL A 29 7.17 6.71 2.87
C VAL A 29 7.67 7.97 3.59
N ARG A 30 7.56 9.11 2.93
CA ARG A 30 8.01 10.44 3.43
C ARG A 30 6.87 11.44 3.64
N ASN A 31 5.64 10.94 3.78
CA ASN A 31 4.48 11.74 4.15
C ASN A 31 4.09 11.43 5.60
N TYR A 32 3.96 12.46 6.45
CA TYR A 32 3.67 12.30 7.88
C TYR A 32 2.35 11.58 8.17
N GLN A 33 1.31 11.84 7.38
CA GLN A 33 0.01 11.20 7.58
C GLN A 33 0.06 9.72 7.19
N ALA A 34 0.65 9.40 6.04
CA ALA A 34 0.86 8.01 5.61
C ALA A 34 1.74 7.24 6.62
N ARG A 35 2.83 7.86 7.09
CA ARG A 35 3.70 7.30 8.13
C ARG A 35 2.93 7.00 9.41
N ASN A 36 2.09 7.93 9.89
CA ASN A 36 1.32 7.71 11.11
C ASN A 36 0.34 6.54 10.96
N MET A 37 -0.29 6.39 9.80
CA MET A 37 -1.15 5.23 9.52
C MET A 37 -0.37 3.91 9.64
N MET A 38 0.82 3.84 9.04
CA MET A 38 1.68 2.64 9.10
C MET A 38 2.17 2.35 10.53
N ARG A 39 2.57 3.39 11.26
CA ARG A 39 3.12 3.25 12.61
C ARG A 39 2.05 2.89 13.65
N ASP A 40 0.91 3.57 13.60
CA ASP A 40 -0.05 3.58 14.70
C ASP A 40 -1.23 2.62 14.47
N ALA A 41 -1.61 2.40 13.21
CA ALA A 41 -2.88 1.74 12.87
C ALA A 41 -2.74 0.40 12.13
N MET A 42 -1.69 0.21 11.32
CA MET A 42 -1.47 -1.09 10.65
C MET A 42 -1.10 -2.17 11.67
N LYS A 43 -1.77 -3.32 11.57
CA LYS A 43 -1.55 -4.51 12.40
C LYS A 43 -1.21 -5.73 11.57
N VAL A 44 -0.48 -6.66 12.17
CA VAL A 44 -0.19 -7.95 11.54
C VAL A 44 -1.50 -8.64 11.17
N GLY A 45 -1.59 -9.12 9.94
CA GLY A 45 -2.80 -9.71 9.38
C GLY A 45 -3.68 -8.73 8.59
N ASP A 46 -3.48 -7.41 8.71
CA ASP A 46 -4.20 -6.45 7.87
C ASP A 46 -3.89 -6.67 6.38
N LEU A 47 -4.90 -6.47 5.53
CA LEU A 47 -4.80 -6.68 4.08
C LEU A 47 -4.59 -5.36 3.34
N VAL A 48 -3.88 -5.45 2.22
CA VAL A 48 -3.41 -4.31 1.44
C VAL A 48 -3.76 -4.51 -0.03
N LEU A 49 -4.52 -3.59 -0.62
CA LEU A 49 -4.60 -3.44 -2.07
C LEU A 49 -3.28 -2.85 -2.57
N PHE A 50 -2.51 -3.64 -3.31
CA PHE A 50 -1.27 -3.21 -3.95
C PHE A 50 -1.62 -2.46 -5.23
N TYR A 51 -1.37 -1.15 -5.23
CA TYR A 51 -1.76 -0.27 -6.31
C TYR A 51 -0.57 0.19 -7.14
N HIS A 52 -0.57 -0.11 -8.43
CA HIS A 52 0.39 0.44 -9.39
C HIS A 52 0.00 1.87 -9.77
N SER A 53 0.79 2.81 -9.29
CA SER A 53 0.74 4.24 -9.64
C SER A 53 1.70 4.58 -10.78
N ASN A 54 1.59 5.80 -11.31
CA ASN A 54 2.43 6.32 -12.40
C ASN A 54 2.55 5.43 -13.65
N THR A 55 1.55 4.57 -13.89
CA THR A 55 1.44 3.70 -15.07
C THR A 55 0.16 4.01 -15.85
N LYS A 56 -0.01 3.40 -17.04
CA LYS A 56 -1.17 3.63 -17.93
C LYS A 56 -1.79 2.30 -18.36
N PRO A 57 -2.97 1.92 -17.83
CA PRO A 57 -3.73 2.60 -16.76
C PRO A 57 -3.14 2.33 -15.37
N PRO A 58 -3.24 3.29 -14.41
CA PRO A 58 -3.06 2.97 -13.00
C PRO A 58 -4.11 1.95 -12.53
N HIS A 59 -3.76 1.04 -11.64
CA HIS A 59 -4.64 -0.06 -11.25
C HIS A 59 -4.26 -0.70 -9.92
N VAL A 60 -5.20 -1.44 -9.33
CA VAL A 60 -4.89 -2.45 -8.30
C VAL A 60 -4.43 -3.73 -9.00
N ALA A 61 -3.32 -4.29 -8.53
CA ALA A 61 -2.65 -5.45 -9.14
C ALA A 61 -2.72 -6.72 -8.29
N GLY A 62 -2.95 -6.58 -6.99
CA GLY A 62 -2.92 -7.71 -6.08
C GLY A 62 -3.29 -7.34 -4.65
N VAL A 63 -3.37 -8.36 -3.82
CA VAL A 63 -3.52 -8.26 -2.37
C VAL A 63 -2.21 -8.68 -1.70
N ALA A 64 -1.79 -7.90 -0.72
CA ALA A 64 -0.72 -8.24 0.20
C ALA A 64 -1.24 -8.24 1.65
N ARG A 65 -0.44 -8.79 2.57
CA ARG A 65 -0.74 -8.84 4.01
C ARG A 65 0.40 -8.25 4.81
N VAL A 66 0.08 -7.49 5.86
CA VAL A 66 1.07 -6.98 6.81
C VAL A 66 1.59 -8.14 7.68
N THR A 67 2.91 -8.36 7.66
CA THR A 67 3.59 -9.41 8.44
C THR A 67 4.40 -8.85 9.60
N ARG A 68 4.68 -7.54 9.61
CA ARG A 68 5.31 -6.83 10.74
C ARG A 68 4.74 -5.43 10.90
N GLU A 69 4.36 -5.09 12.13
CA GLU A 69 3.88 -3.74 12.48
C GLU A 69 4.98 -2.66 12.34
N GLY A 70 4.57 -1.39 12.43
CA GLY A 70 5.41 -0.23 12.20
C GLY A 70 6.74 -0.22 12.98
N TYR A 71 7.85 -0.11 12.26
CA TYR A 71 9.20 0.05 12.81
C TYR A 71 9.99 1.10 12.04
N GLY A 72 11.11 1.58 12.61
CA GLY A 72 11.92 2.63 12.01
C GLY A 72 12.42 2.27 10.62
N ASP A 73 12.18 3.15 9.64
CA ASP A 73 12.66 2.99 8.27
C ASP A 73 14.17 3.29 8.22
N PHE A 74 14.98 2.24 8.24
CA PHE A 74 16.44 2.33 8.24
C PHE A 74 17.00 2.92 6.94
N THR A 75 16.24 2.93 5.83
CA THR A 75 16.66 3.59 4.58
C THR A 75 16.76 5.10 4.74
N SER A 76 16.12 5.68 5.77
CA SER A 76 16.26 7.09 6.11
C SER A 76 17.57 7.43 6.81
N TRP A 77 18.31 6.45 7.31
CA TRP A 77 19.58 6.64 8.02
C TRP A 77 20.81 6.42 7.12
N ASP A 78 20.61 5.80 5.95
CA ASP A 78 21.65 5.55 4.96
C ASP A 78 21.85 6.76 4.04
N ALA A 79 23.02 7.40 4.12
CA ALA A 79 23.37 8.57 3.30
C ALA A 79 23.42 8.29 1.79
N SER A 80 23.49 7.02 1.37
CA SER A 80 23.44 6.63 -0.05
C SER A 80 22.01 6.41 -0.57
N SER A 81 21.03 6.30 0.34
CA SER A 81 19.63 6.09 0.00
C SER A 81 19.01 7.35 -0.62
N LYS A 82 18.17 7.16 -1.64
CA LYS A 82 17.32 8.22 -2.21
C LYS A 82 16.33 8.81 -1.20
N TYR A 83 16.12 8.14 -0.07
CA TYR A 83 15.19 8.52 0.99
C TYR A 83 15.87 8.94 2.30
N PHE A 84 17.18 9.22 2.25
CA PHE A 84 17.97 9.71 3.38
C PHE A 84 17.35 10.96 4.02
N ASP A 85 17.37 11.01 5.35
CA ASP A 85 16.98 12.17 6.15
C ASP A 85 17.96 12.32 7.32
N GLU A 86 18.83 13.32 7.25
CA GLU A 86 19.89 13.59 8.24
C GLU A 86 19.37 13.72 9.69
N LYS A 87 18.08 14.00 9.89
CA LYS A 87 17.46 14.17 11.21
C LYS A 87 16.74 12.91 11.69
N SER A 88 16.69 11.86 10.88
CA SER A 88 16.19 10.54 11.28
C SER A 88 17.37 9.70 11.75
N THR A 89 17.28 9.13 12.95
CA THR A 89 18.32 8.24 13.49
C THR A 89 17.69 6.97 14.04
N ALA A 90 18.50 5.95 14.33
CA ALA A 90 18.03 4.71 14.95
C ALA A 90 17.35 4.94 16.31
N ASP A 91 17.91 5.85 17.13
CA ASP A 91 17.36 6.20 18.43
C ASP A 91 16.14 7.15 18.36
N ASN A 92 16.00 7.88 17.25
CA ASN A 92 14.91 8.82 17.02
C ASN A 92 14.39 8.75 15.57
N PRO A 93 13.72 7.65 15.19
CA PRO A 93 13.23 7.45 13.83
C PRO A 93 12.14 8.48 13.49
N ARG A 94 12.33 9.22 12.40
CA ARG A 94 11.30 10.12 11.85
C ARG A 94 10.37 9.41 10.88
N TRP A 95 10.81 8.31 10.30
CA TRP A 95 10.12 7.55 9.25
C TRP A 95 9.93 6.11 9.69
N PHE A 96 8.83 5.51 9.25
CA PHE A 96 8.41 4.18 9.65
C PHE A 96 7.95 3.39 8.43
N MET A 97 8.15 2.09 8.50
CA MET A 97 7.72 1.12 7.51
C MET A 97 7.10 -0.10 8.19
N VAL A 98 6.46 -0.96 7.40
CA VAL A 98 5.92 -2.26 7.78
C VAL A 98 6.51 -3.33 6.87
N ASP A 99 6.43 -4.59 7.24
CA ASP A 99 6.72 -5.67 6.30
C ASP A 99 5.41 -6.21 5.72
N ILE A 100 5.42 -6.52 4.42
CA ILE A 100 4.28 -7.12 3.72
C ILE A 100 4.70 -8.36 2.92
N GLU A 101 3.75 -9.26 2.69
CA GLU A 101 3.91 -10.45 1.84
C GLU A 101 2.75 -10.54 0.83
N PRO A 102 2.95 -11.16 -0.35
CA PRO A 102 1.89 -11.36 -1.33
C PRO A 102 0.85 -12.37 -0.84
N VAL A 103 -0.43 -12.13 -1.12
CA VAL A 103 -1.54 -13.03 -0.80
C VAL A 103 -2.20 -13.56 -2.06
N CYS A 104 -2.67 -12.66 -2.93
CA CYS A 104 -3.44 -13.01 -4.12
C CYS A 104 -3.13 -12.04 -5.25
N GLU A 105 -2.68 -12.56 -6.39
CA GLU A 105 -2.58 -11.77 -7.62
C GLU A 105 -3.99 -11.56 -8.19
N LEU A 106 -4.31 -10.32 -8.57
CA LEU A 106 -5.63 -9.97 -9.09
C LEU A 106 -5.54 -9.73 -10.60
N THR A 107 -6.64 -10.02 -11.29
CA THR A 107 -6.85 -9.38 -12.59
C THR A 107 -6.86 -7.87 -12.38
N MET A 108 -6.12 -7.14 -13.22
CA MET A 108 -5.99 -5.69 -13.14
C MET A 108 -7.35 -5.00 -12.95
N VAL A 109 -7.47 -4.16 -11.90
CA VAL A 109 -8.64 -3.29 -11.66
C VAL A 109 -8.25 -1.83 -11.95
N PRO A 110 -8.55 -1.29 -13.14
CA PRO A 110 -8.15 0.06 -13.54
C PRO A 110 -8.76 1.17 -12.69
N LEU A 111 -8.00 2.26 -12.51
CA LEU A 111 -8.48 3.45 -11.80
C LEU A 111 -9.74 4.04 -12.42
N GLN A 112 -9.89 3.98 -13.74
CA GLN A 112 -11.07 4.51 -14.41
C GLN A 112 -12.32 3.70 -14.04
N ASP A 113 -12.22 2.37 -14.11
CA ASP A 113 -13.31 1.48 -13.72
C ASP A 113 -13.70 1.66 -12.25
N MET A 114 -12.72 1.89 -11.36
CA MET A 114 -13.02 2.22 -9.95
C MET A 114 -13.73 3.57 -9.78
N LYS A 115 -13.40 4.59 -10.60
CA LYS A 115 -14.08 5.89 -10.55
C LYS A 115 -15.52 5.82 -11.04
N ASP A 116 -15.78 4.96 -12.01
CA ASP A 116 -17.10 4.79 -12.61
C ASP A 116 -18.00 3.88 -11.76
N ASN A 117 -17.45 3.30 -10.68
CA ASN A 117 -18.17 2.41 -9.76
C ASN A 117 -18.74 3.16 -8.54
N PRO A 118 -20.06 3.31 -8.42
CA PRO A 118 -20.68 4.03 -7.30
C PRO A 118 -20.48 3.35 -5.93
N ASN A 119 -20.20 2.04 -5.90
CA ASN A 119 -19.92 1.32 -4.65
C ASN A 119 -18.57 1.72 -4.02
N LEU A 120 -17.71 2.41 -4.77
CA LEU A 120 -16.43 2.95 -4.29
C LEU A 120 -16.51 4.44 -3.95
N GLU A 121 -17.72 5.01 -3.87
CA GLU A 121 -17.89 6.40 -3.46
C GLU A 121 -17.23 6.66 -2.09
N GLY A 122 -16.58 7.81 -1.98
CA GLY A 122 -15.85 8.20 -0.78
C GLY A 122 -14.48 7.54 -0.59
N MET A 123 -14.10 6.54 -1.40
CA MET A 123 -12.79 5.89 -1.31
C MET A 123 -11.68 6.95 -1.46
N PRO A 124 -10.73 7.04 -0.52
CA PRO A 124 -9.71 8.09 -0.54
C PRO A 124 -8.95 8.18 -1.86
N LEU A 125 -8.69 7.05 -2.52
CA LEU A 125 -8.00 6.95 -3.82
C LEU A 125 -8.64 7.82 -4.90
N LEU A 126 -9.97 7.91 -4.89
CA LEU A 126 -10.77 8.53 -5.94
C LEU A 126 -11.02 10.02 -5.71
N GLN A 127 -10.70 10.52 -4.50
CA GLN A 127 -10.92 11.91 -4.13
C GLN A 127 -10.00 12.84 -4.91
N ARG A 128 -10.56 13.95 -5.43
CA ARG A 128 -9.81 14.96 -6.15
C ARG A 128 -8.71 15.55 -5.27
N GLY A 129 -7.47 15.52 -5.74
CA GLY A 129 -6.33 16.08 -5.01
C GLY A 129 -5.72 15.12 -3.98
N GLN A 130 -6.21 13.89 -3.85
CA GLN A 130 -5.57 12.88 -3.01
C GLN A 130 -4.11 12.67 -3.43
N ARG A 131 -3.19 12.67 -2.45
CA ARG A 131 -1.74 12.49 -2.64
C ARG A 131 -1.13 11.45 -1.70
N LEU A 132 -1.89 10.88 -0.77
CA LEU A 132 -1.39 9.83 0.12
C LEU A 132 -1.04 8.57 -0.68
N SER A 133 0.12 7.99 -0.35
CA SER A 133 0.60 6.70 -0.87
C SER A 133 0.11 5.51 -0.05
N VAL A 134 -0.25 5.75 1.21
CA VAL A 134 -0.88 4.78 2.11
C VAL A 134 -2.23 5.35 2.53
N GLN A 135 -3.28 4.55 2.38
CA GLN A 135 -4.66 5.01 2.58
C GLN A 135 -5.48 3.95 3.31
N PRO A 136 -6.37 4.32 4.24
CA PRO A 136 -7.36 3.40 4.76
C PRO A 136 -8.38 3.06 3.67
N VAL A 137 -8.87 1.83 3.69
CA VAL A 137 -9.94 1.33 2.82
C VAL A 137 -11.00 0.71 3.73
N THR A 138 -12.28 0.99 3.50
CA THR A 138 -13.34 0.31 4.28
C THR A 138 -13.46 -1.13 3.84
N GLU A 139 -14.07 -1.99 4.67
CA GLU A 139 -14.30 -3.39 4.32
C GLU A 139 -15.15 -3.52 3.03
N GLU A 140 -16.16 -2.67 2.88
CA GLU A 140 -17.03 -2.65 1.71
C GLU A 140 -16.28 -2.24 0.44
N GLN A 141 -15.42 -1.22 0.54
CA GLN A 141 -14.59 -0.78 -0.59
C GLN A 141 -13.57 -1.84 -0.99
N PHE A 142 -12.96 -2.50 -0.01
CA PHE A 142 -12.00 -3.57 -0.25
C PHE A 142 -12.67 -4.76 -0.95
N ALA A 143 -13.79 -5.24 -0.40
CA ALA A 143 -14.56 -6.33 -0.98
C ALA A 143 -15.05 -6.01 -2.41
N GLU A 144 -15.46 -4.76 -2.66
CA GLU A 144 -15.88 -4.35 -4.00
C GLU A 144 -14.74 -4.37 -5.02
N VAL A 145 -13.53 -3.94 -4.64
CA VAL A 145 -12.35 -4.02 -5.52
C VAL A 145 -12.01 -5.49 -5.85
N LEU A 146 -12.11 -6.39 -4.88
CA LEU A 146 -11.92 -7.83 -5.14
C LEU A 146 -13.00 -8.37 -6.08
N ARG A 147 -14.26 -8.00 -5.86
CA ARG A 147 -15.38 -8.39 -6.73
C ARG A 147 -15.17 -7.91 -8.16
N MET A 148 -14.65 -6.69 -8.35
CA MET A 148 -14.26 -6.17 -9.67
C MET A 148 -13.15 -7.01 -10.32
N ALA A 149 -12.26 -7.61 -9.53
CA ALA A 149 -11.23 -8.54 -10.00
C ALA A 149 -11.73 -10.00 -10.15
N GLY A 150 -12.99 -10.29 -9.78
CA GLY A 150 -13.55 -11.65 -9.80
C GLY A 150 -13.14 -12.52 -8.61
N VAL A 151 -12.73 -11.92 -7.49
CA VAL A 151 -12.31 -12.62 -6.26
C VAL A 151 -13.30 -12.31 -5.13
N ASP A 152 -13.66 -13.33 -4.34
CA ASP A 152 -14.44 -13.14 -3.13
C ASP A 152 -13.50 -12.84 -1.94
N ALA A 153 -13.87 -11.88 -1.10
CA ALA A 153 -13.10 -11.55 0.10
C ALA A 153 -13.00 -12.73 1.08
N ALA A 154 -13.96 -13.65 1.04
CA ALA A 154 -13.94 -14.87 1.86
C ALA A 154 -12.86 -15.89 1.46
N ASP A 155 -12.24 -15.73 0.27
CA ASP A 155 -11.20 -16.63 -0.25
C ASP A 155 -9.77 -16.19 0.13
N LEU A 156 -9.61 -15.08 0.86
CA LEU A 156 -8.32 -14.49 1.25
C LEU A 156 -7.82 -14.89 2.65
#